data_AF-A0A9N9BM61-F1
#
_entry.id   AF-A0A9N9BM61-F1
#
_cell.length_a   1.000
_cell.length_b   1.000
_cell.length_c   1.000
_cell.angle_alpha   90.00
_cell.angle_beta   90.00
_cell.angle_gamma   90.00
#
_symmetry.space_group_name_H-M   'P 1'
#
loop_
_entity.id
_entity.type
_entity.pdbx_description
1 polymer ?
#
loop_
_entity_poly.entity_id
_entity_poly.type
_entity_poly.pdbx_seq_one_letter_code
_entity_poly.pdbx_strand_id
1 'polypeptide(L)'
;MAAARNIFMRYWYRPEIVPIYVVTGIAVAGAGWYLTRLARGPDVTWDRKNNPYPWLNVDQNTQVKLIAINQKFDKTYSRDRF
;
A
#
# COMPACT_ATOMS: atom_id res chain seq x y z
N MET A 1 -15.51 18.86 30.89
CA MET A 1 -14.44 18.05 30.24
C MET A 1 -14.47 16.57 30.63
N ALA A 2 -14.55 16.21 31.93
CA ALA A 2 -14.53 14.79 32.36
C ALA A 2 -15.71 13.93 31.86
N ALA A 3 -16.92 14.49 31.78
CA ALA A 3 -18.10 13.76 31.29
C ALA A 3 -18.00 13.36 29.80
N ALA A 4 -17.46 14.24 28.94
CA ALA A 4 -17.26 13.95 27.53
C ALA A 4 -16.24 12.82 27.31
N ARG A 5 -15.13 12.83 28.08
CA ARG A 5 -14.15 11.73 28.10
C ARG A 5 -14.78 10.41 28.53
N ASN A 6 -15.59 10.40 29.59
CA ASN A 6 -16.22 9.18 30.09
C ASN A 6 -17.26 8.61 29.11
N ILE A 7 -18.03 9.48 28.45
CA ILE A 7 -18.94 9.11 27.37
C ILE A 7 -18.16 8.50 26.20
N PHE A 8 -17.08 9.15 25.77
CA PHE A 8 -16.21 8.65 24.71
C PHE A 8 -15.63 7.26 25.04
N MET A 9 -15.00 7.09 26.21
CA MET A 9 -14.40 5.80 26.58
C MET A 9 -15.45 4.68 26.65
N ARG A 10 -16.67 4.97 27.12
CA ARG A 10 -17.75 3.96 27.22
C ARG A 10 -18.23 3.44 25.88
N TYR A 11 -18.18 4.23 24.81
CA TYR A 11 -18.60 3.80 23.48
C TYR A 11 -17.44 3.25 22.65
N TRP A 12 -16.26 3.87 22.73
CA TRP A 12 -15.12 3.50 21.92
C TRP A 12 -14.40 2.22 22.38
N TYR A 13 -14.57 1.82 23.64
CA TYR A 13 -13.95 0.60 24.20
C TYR A 13 -14.97 -0.50 24.51
N ARG A 14 -16.13 -0.47 23.86
CA ARG A 14 -17.09 -1.59 23.94
C ARG A 14 -16.48 -2.84 23.28
N PRO A 15 -16.41 -3.99 23.96
CA PRO A 15 -15.81 -5.20 23.40
C PRO A 15 -16.43 -5.64 22.08
N GLU A 16 -17.70 -5.33 21.84
CA GLU A 16 -18.41 -5.67 20.59
C GLU A 16 -17.99 -4.79 19.41
N ILE A 17 -17.51 -3.57 19.67
CA ILE A 17 -17.20 -2.56 18.64
C ILE A 17 -15.72 -2.61 18.23
N VAL A 18 -14.82 -2.96 19.16
CA VAL A 18 -13.37 -3.05 18.90
C VAL A 18 -13.04 -3.92 17.67
N PRO A 19 -13.62 -5.11 17.48
CA PRO A 19 -13.34 -5.94 16.30
C PRO A 19 -13.70 -5.24 14.98
N ILE A 20 -14.76 -4.44 14.96
CA ILE A 20 -15.22 -3.72 13.77
C ILE A 20 -14.16 -2.70 13.32
N TYR A 21 -13.65 -1.90 14.25
CA TYR A 21 -12.62 -0.90 13.93
C TYR A 21 -11.28 -1.55 13.56
N VAL A 22 -10.95 -2.70 14.16
CA VAL A 22 -9.72 -3.44 13.80
C VAL A 22 -9.79 -3.94 12.36
N VAL A 23 -10.87 -4.64 11.98
CA VAL A 23 -11.02 -5.15 10.60
C VAL A 23 -11.08 -4.00 9.60
N THR A 24 -11.83 -2.94 9.92
CA THR A 24 -11.92 -1.76 9.05
C THR A 24 -10.58 -1.05 8.91
N GLY A 25 -9.84 -0.87 10.01
CA GLY A 25 -8.52 -0.27 10.02
C GLY A 25 -7.52 -1.08 9.18
N ILE A 26 -7.50 -2.40 9.33
CA ILE A 26 -6.67 -3.31 8.51
C ILE A 26 -7.05 -3.20 7.04
N ALA A 27 -8.35 -3.16 6.71
CA ALA A 27 -8.81 -3.06 5.33
C ALA A 27 -8.36 -1.74 4.67
N VAL A 28 -8.55 -0.60 5.33
CA VAL A 28 -8.15 0.71 4.81
C VAL A 28 -6.62 0.81 4.72
N ALA A 29 -5.88 0.33 5.72
CA ALA A 29 -4.43 0.31 5.69
C ALA A 29 -3.89 -0.57 4.54
N GLY A 30 -4.44 -1.78 4.37
CA GLY A 30 -4.08 -2.69 3.29
C GLY A 30 -4.39 -2.12 1.90
N ALA A 31 -5.57 -1.49 1.75
CA ALA A 31 -5.94 -0.81 0.50
C ALA A 31 -5.01 0.37 0.20
N GLY A 32 -4.70 1.20 1.20
CA GLY A 32 -3.75 2.31 1.05
C GLY A 32 -2.37 1.83 0.65
N TRP A 33 -1.85 0.80 1.34
CA TRP A 33 -0.58 0.17 0.97
C TRP A 33 -0.59 -0.34 -0.47
N TYR A 34 -1.63 -1.06 -0.88
CA TYR A 34 -1.71 -1.63 -2.22
C TYR A 34 -1.80 -0.55 -3.30
N LEU A 35 -2.57 0.52 -3.07
CA LEU A 35 -2.62 1.67 -3.97
C LEU A 35 -1.25 2.33 -4.12
N THR A 36 -0.49 2.52 -3.04
CA THR A 36 0.87 3.07 -3.14
C THR A 36 1.82 2.16 -3.91
N ARG A 37 1.68 0.83 -3.79
CA ARG A 37 2.44 -0.14 -4.58
C ARG A 37 2.11 -0.05 -6.07
N LEU A 38 0.82 0.07 -6.42
CA LEU A 38 0.36 0.20 -7.80
C LEU A 38 0.81 1.52 -8.42
N ALA A 39 0.67 2.63 -7.69
CA ALA A 39 1.15 3.94 -8.09
C ALA A 39 2.65 3.93 -8.45
N ARG A 40 3.45 3.11 -7.76
CA ARG A 40 4.89 2.98 -8.02
C ARG A 40 5.25 1.95 -9.08
N GLY A 41 4.29 1.37 -9.80
CA GLY A 41 4.57 0.42 -10.89
C GLY A 41 5.31 1.07 -12.08
N PRO A 42 6.01 0.28 -12.91
CA PRO A 42 6.68 0.77 -14.13
C PRO A 42 5.69 1.19 -15.23
N ASP A 43 4.43 0.77 -15.14
CA ASP A 43 3.37 1.14 -16.10
C ASP A 43 2.81 2.56 -15.84
N VAL A 44 3.13 3.16 -14.69
CA VAL A 44 2.61 4.47 -14.28
C VAL A 44 3.67 5.56 -14.49
N THR A 45 3.37 6.52 -15.37
CA THR A 45 4.23 7.67 -15.62
C THR A 45 3.82 8.86 -14.74
N TRP A 46 4.65 9.22 -13.74
CA TRP A 46 4.47 10.43 -12.92
C TRP A 46 5.24 11.61 -13.52
N ASP A 47 6.53 11.43 -13.81
CA ASP A 47 7.33 12.44 -14.50
C ASP A 47 7.33 12.23 -16.02
N ARG A 48 6.55 13.04 -16.74
CA ARG A 48 6.51 13.00 -18.21
C ARG A 48 7.68 13.70 -18.89
N LYS A 49 8.50 14.45 -18.16
CA LYS A 49 9.59 15.26 -18.72
C LYS A 49 10.92 14.53 -18.62
N ASN A 50 11.29 14.04 -17.44
CA ASN A 50 12.60 13.41 -17.23
C ASN A 50 12.54 11.87 -17.31
N ASN A 51 11.37 11.25 -17.11
CA ASN A 51 11.20 9.81 -17.20
C ASN A 51 9.86 9.41 -17.86
N PRO A 52 9.62 9.82 -19.13
CA PRO A 52 8.34 9.59 -19.80
C PRO A 52 7.97 8.10 -19.95
N TYR A 53 8.97 7.23 -20.00
CA TYR A 53 8.83 5.80 -20.28
C TYR A 53 9.48 4.93 -19.19
N PRO A 54 8.90 4.88 -17.98
CA PRO A 54 9.49 4.20 -16.84
C PRO A 54 9.78 2.71 -17.08
N TRP A 55 8.94 2.04 -17.87
CA TRP A 55 9.11 0.64 -18.26
C TRP A 55 10.41 0.33 -19.02
N LEU A 56 11.04 1.32 -19.68
CA LEU A 56 12.32 1.12 -20.37
C LEU A 56 13.50 0.92 -19.39
N ASN A 57 13.33 1.28 -18.12
CA ASN A 57 14.36 1.14 -17.09
C ASN A 57 14.24 -0.16 -16.29
N VAL A 58 13.39 -1.10 -16.73
CA VAL A 58 13.22 -2.39 -16.07
C VAL A 58 14.21 -3.37 -16.70
N ASP A 59 15.20 -3.81 -15.93
CA ASP A 59 16.18 -4.80 -16.39
C ASP A 59 15.54 -6.18 -16.60
N GLN A 60 16.14 -6.93 -17.52
CA GLN A 60 15.82 -8.34 -17.70
C GLN A 60 16.06 -9.12 -16.39
N ASN A 61 15.22 -10.11 -16.09
CA ASN A 61 15.17 -10.85 -14.81
C ASN A 61 14.73 -10.05 -13.58
N THR A 62 14.04 -8.92 -13.74
CA THR A 62 13.42 -8.21 -12.62
C THR A 62 11.98 -8.67 -12.38
N GLN A 63 11.64 -9.04 -11.13
CA GLN A 63 10.27 -9.35 -10.74
C GLN A 63 9.43 -8.08 -10.59
N VAL A 64 8.55 -7.83 -11.56
CA VAL A 64 7.58 -6.71 -11.50
C VAL A 64 6.28 -7.11 -10.79
N LYS A 65 5.90 -8.39 -10.87
CA LYS A 65 4.67 -8.90 -10.27
C LYS A 65 4.75 -8.85 -8.74
N LEU A 66 3.59 -8.74 -8.09
CA LEU A 66 3.50 -8.77 -6.63
C LEU A 66 4.05 -10.09 -6.07
N ILE A 67 3.71 -11.21 -6.72
CA ILE A 67 4.12 -12.56 -6.34
C ILE A 67 4.50 -13.32 -7.61
N ALA A 68 5.62 -14.04 -7.56
CA ALA A 68 5.98 -15.07 -8.53
C ALA A 68 5.96 -16.43 -7.83
N ILE A 69 5.17 -17.37 -8.35
CA ILE A 69 4.98 -18.68 -7.72
C ILE A 69 6.10 -19.64 -8.16
N ASN A 70 6.37 -19.72 -9.47
CA ASN A 70 7.32 -20.67 -10.03
C ASN A 70 8.59 -20.01 -10.62
N GLN A 71 8.55 -18.71 -10.90
CA GLN A 71 9.66 -18.03 -11.56
C GLN A 71 10.63 -17.44 -10.53
N LYS A 72 11.92 -17.64 -10.78
CA LYS A 72 13.00 -17.06 -9.99
C LYS A 72 13.56 -15.85 -10.75
N PHE A 73 13.67 -14.74 -10.05
CA PHE A 73 14.19 -13.48 -10.55
C PHE A 73 15.38 -13.08 -9.69
N ASP A 74 16.33 -12.38 -10.29
CA ASP A 74 17.54 -11.96 -9.59
C ASP A 74 17.26 -10.82 -8.62
N LYS A 75 16.21 -10.03 -8.89
CA LYS A 75 15.78 -8.90 -8.05
C LYS A 75 14.30 -8.59 -8.19
N THR A 76 13.77 -7.87 -7.19
CA THR A 76 12.40 -7.32 -7.22
C THR A 76 12.43 -5.88 -7.68
N TYR A 77 11.46 -5.49 -8.50
CA TYR A 77 11.34 -4.13 -9.00
C TYR A 77 11.14 -3.13 -7.84
N SER A 78 11.99 -2.11 -7.80
CA SER A 78 11.86 -0.92 -6.97
C SER A 78 11.81 0.31 -7.87
N ARG A 79 10.99 1.30 -7.50
CA ARG A 79 10.95 2.57 -8.22
C ARG A 79 11.91 3.54 -7.58
N ASP A 80 13.04 3.80 -8.25
CA ASP A 80 14.10 4.67 -7.73
C ASP A 80 13.91 6.13 -8.15
N ARG A 81 13.06 6.39 -9.15
CA ARG A 81 12.84 7.71 -9.77
C ARG A 81 11.35 7.93 -10.02
N PHE A 82 10.83 9.10 -9.65
CA PHE A 82 9.42 9.46 -9.93
C PHE A 82 9.27 9.92 -11.37
#